data_AF-A0A1D8GG20-F1
#
_entry.id   AF-A0A1D8GG20-F1
#
_cell.length_a   1.000
_cell.length_b   1.000
_cell.length_c   1.000
_cell.angle_alpha   90.00
_cell.angle_beta   90.00
_cell.angle_gamma   90.00
#
_symmetry.space_group_name_H-M   'P 1'
#
loop_
_entity.id
_entity.type
_entity.pdbx_description
1 polymer ?
#
loop_
_entity_poly.entity_id
_entity_poly.type
_entity_poly.pdbx_seq_one_letter_code
_entity_poly.pdbx_strand_id
1 'polypeptide(L)'
;MKLDISRLQRTIDQINGIETTQEEGVNRLALTDGDMKARRLFKEICSSIGLKIWEDEIGNIWARKEGLDPTLPAVLCGSHLDTVPNGGRYDGLLGVMTAVEVLQLIQERELEHDHPIEVVVFSIEESSRFNLSTVGSKALTGELNPSSLKNCIDQQGKSLYDVLLKKGYFPDEVEKIKIDPSQYKAFVEMHIEQGPVLYRESIDIGVVEAIAAPIRFQLNLLGEEAHSGACPMKMRKDALTAAAEIILEIEKKGIEESVHQTVTTTGICRVFPGAMNVVPGEVDLYVDIRGIDIMSMMRAVTDIVQKVEEICKKRQVQQIVKIISQEKPVLLNKRMMEAVKENCRRLGLSHKQMASGAGHDAMNIAKILPTALIFVPCVDGISHNKKERVEARDIENGLSLLYETILTLAQKDEDLNLEKEADV
;
A
#
# COMPACT_ATOMS: atom_id res chain seq x y z
N MET A 1 0.64 -6.68 -28.02
CA MET A 1 2.00 -6.61 -28.59
C MET A 1 2.92 -7.45 -27.72
N LYS A 2 3.79 -8.29 -28.29
CA LYS A 2 4.70 -9.10 -27.48
C LYS A 2 5.92 -8.28 -27.08
N LEU A 3 6.18 -8.12 -25.78
CA LEU A 3 7.31 -7.37 -25.25
C LEU A 3 8.38 -8.35 -24.76
N ASP A 4 9.64 -8.14 -25.16
CA ASP A 4 10.76 -8.89 -24.58
C ASP A 4 11.10 -8.33 -23.20
N ILE A 5 10.58 -8.98 -22.15
CA ILE A 5 10.79 -8.57 -20.76
C ILE A 5 12.14 -9.05 -20.19
N SER A 6 13.02 -9.67 -21.00
CA SER A 6 14.30 -10.19 -20.51
C SER A 6 15.18 -9.09 -19.93
N ARG A 7 15.13 -7.88 -20.50
CA ARG A 7 15.85 -6.71 -19.98
C ARG A 7 15.31 -6.30 -18.61
N LEU A 8 14.00 -6.11 -18.49
CA LEU A 8 13.31 -5.76 -17.24
C LEU A 8 13.61 -6.78 -16.14
N GLN A 9 13.55 -8.08 -16.46
CA GLN A 9 13.88 -9.13 -15.49
C GLN A 9 15.33 -9.03 -15.01
N ARG A 10 16.29 -8.79 -15.91
CA ARG A 10 17.69 -8.59 -15.52
C ARG A 10 17.88 -7.39 -14.60
N THR A 11 17.21 -6.26 -14.84
CA THR A 11 17.35 -5.07 -14.00
C THR A 11 16.69 -5.25 -12.63
N ILE A 12 15.52 -5.91 -12.58
CA ILE A 12 14.90 -6.35 -11.31
C ILE A 12 15.85 -7.28 -10.53
N ASP A 13 16.46 -8.24 -11.21
CA ASP A 13 17.38 -9.19 -10.59
C ASP A 13 18.66 -8.51 -10.06
N GLN A 14 19.19 -7.53 -10.78
CA GLN A 14 20.33 -6.73 -10.33
C GLN A 14 20.02 -5.95 -9.04
N ILE A 15 18.85 -5.29 -8.97
CA ILE A 15 18.43 -4.56 -7.77
C ILE A 15 18.16 -5.51 -6.60
N ASN A 16 17.49 -6.64 -6.85
CA ASN A 16 17.21 -7.64 -5.82
C ASN A 16 18.46 -8.39 -5.35
N GLY A 17 19.53 -8.43 -6.15
CA GLY A 17 20.81 -9.03 -5.78
C GLY A 17 21.63 -8.20 -4.78
N ILE A 18 21.23 -6.97 -4.46
CA ILE A 18 21.95 -6.10 -3.54
C ILE A 18 21.77 -6.59 -2.10
N GLU A 19 22.89 -6.99 -1.47
CA GLU A 19 22.95 -7.43 -0.07
C GLU A 19 22.03 -8.62 0.28
N THR A 20 21.59 -9.39 -0.72
CA THR A 20 20.71 -10.54 -0.55
C THR A 20 21.50 -11.85 -0.65
N THR A 21 21.20 -12.82 0.22
CA THR A 21 21.67 -14.21 0.09
C THR A 21 20.52 -15.11 -0.38
N GLN A 22 20.81 -16.24 -1.06
CA GLN A 22 19.75 -17.13 -1.59
C GLN A 22 18.83 -17.74 -0.51
N GLU A 23 19.25 -17.77 0.76
CA GLU A 23 18.45 -18.34 1.86
C GLU A 23 17.44 -17.35 2.44
N GLU A 24 17.68 -16.05 2.27
CA GLU A 24 16.87 -14.95 2.81
C GLU A 24 16.05 -14.29 1.68
N GLY A 25 14.91 -13.68 2.03
CA GLY A 25 14.16 -12.86 1.07
C GLY A 25 14.91 -11.57 0.74
N VAL A 26 14.27 -10.66 0.01
CA VAL A 26 14.85 -9.33 -0.20
C VAL A 26 14.75 -8.54 1.11
N ASN A 27 15.89 -8.08 1.62
CA ASN A 27 16.00 -7.36 2.88
C ASN A 27 16.49 -5.93 2.63
N ARG A 28 15.63 -5.11 2.04
CA ARG A 28 15.94 -3.73 1.65
C ARG A 28 15.09 -2.73 2.43
N LEU A 29 15.22 -2.76 3.75
CA LEU A 29 14.50 -1.82 4.62
C LEU A 29 14.88 -0.36 4.30
N ALA A 30 13.90 0.54 4.35
CA ALA A 30 14.09 1.95 4.01
C ALA A 30 15.30 2.59 4.72
N LEU A 31 16.09 3.36 3.96
CA LEU A 31 17.27 4.12 4.42
C LEU A 31 18.39 3.27 5.04
N THR A 32 18.39 1.95 4.85
CA THR A 32 19.53 1.09 5.15
C THR A 32 20.59 1.19 4.05
N ASP A 33 21.77 0.61 4.25
CA ASP A 33 22.82 0.68 3.22
C ASP A 33 22.43 -0.10 1.95
N GLY A 34 21.69 -1.20 2.07
CA GLY A 34 21.10 -1.93 0.95
C GLY A 34 20.12 -1.08 0.14
N ASP A 35 19.22 -0.35 0.82
CA ASP A 35 18.31 0.60 0.17
C ASP A 35 19.08 1.73 -0.54
N MET A 36 20.05 2.35 0.13
CA MET A 36 20.87 3.40 -0.48
C MET A 36 21.66 2.91 -1.71
N LYS A 37 22.09 1.64 -1.73
CA LYS A 37 22.75 1.02 -2.89
C LYS A 37 21.76 0.78 -4.04
N ALA A 38 20.55 0.29 -3.75
CA ALA A 38 19.50 0.10 -4.75
C ALA A 38 19.05 1.42 -5.38
N ARG A 39 18.84 2.45 -4.56
CA ARG A 39 18.54 3.81 -4.99
C ARG A 39 19.63 4.37 -5.92
N ARG A 40 20.91 4.10 -5.60
CA ARG A 40 22.01 4.49 -6.47
C ARG A 40 21.97 3.76 -7.82
N LEU A 41 21.79 2.44 -7.80
CA LEU A 41 21.68 1.64 -9.01
C LEU A 41 20.48 2.06 -9.88
N PHE A 42 19.33 2.35 -9.27
CA PHE A 42 18.18 2.90 -9.97
C PHE A 42 18.53 4.20 -10.72
N LYS A 43 19.20 5.14 -10.05
CA LYS A 43 19.65 6.39 -10.69
C LYS A 43 20.66 6.15 -11.81
N GLU A 44 21.56 5.18 -11.65
CA GLU A 44 22.51 4.77 -12.70
C GLU A 44 21.78 4.20 -13.93
N ILE A 45 20.77 3.34 -13.73
CA ILE A 45 19.92 2.80 -14.80
C ILE A 45 19.22 3.95 -15.53
N CYS A 46 18.51 4.81 -14.81
CA CYS A 46 17.80 5.95 -15.40
C CYS A 46 18.75 6.91 -16.15
N SER A 47 19.96 7.14 -15.61
CA SER A 47 20.97 7.98 -16.27
C SER A 47 21.47 7.35 -17.57
N SER A 48 21.63 6.02 -17.58
CA SER A 48 22.13 5.28 -18.76
C SER A 48 21.20 5.35 -19.97
N ILE A 49 19.90 5.57 -19.73
CA ILE A 49 18.89 5.77 -20.77
C ILE A 49 18.57 7.25 -21.03
N GLY A 50 19.28 8.18 -20.36
CA GLY A 50 19.21 9.62 -20.63
C GLY A 50 18.09 10.37 -19.91
N LEU A 51 17.49 9.81 -18.85
CA LEU A 51 16.48 10.51 -18.06
C LEU A 51 17.10 11.59 -17.17
N LYS A 52 16.38 12.70 -16.98
CA LYS A 52 16.74 13.74 -15.99
C LYS A 52 16.34 13.27 -14.60
N ILE A 53 17.27 13.28 -13.65
CA ILE A 53 17.06 12.71 -12.30
C ILE A 53 17.31 13.76 -11.22
N TRP A 54 16.48 13.73 -10.17
CA TRP A 54 16.71 14.48 -8.94
C TRP A 54 16.15 13.73 -7.72
N GLU A 55 16.54 14.18 -6.54
CA GLU A 55 16.01 13.72 -5.25
C GLU A 55 15.43 14.91 -4.50
N ASP A 56 14.39 14.65 -3.72
CA ASP A 56 13.75 15.67 -2.89
C ASP A 56 14.16 15.56 -1.40
N GLU A 57 13.62 16.47 -0.61
CA GLU A 57 13.96 16.71 0.79
C GLU A 57 13.60 15.55 1.73
N ILE A 58 12.78 14.58 1.28
CA ILE A 58 12.46 13.34 2.01
C ILE A 58 13.05 12.08 1.34
N GLY A 59 13.78 12.28 0.24
CA GLY A 59 14.46 11.24 -0.50
C GLY A 59 13.56 10.50 -1.49
N ASN A 60 12.46 11.07 -1.96
CA ASN A 60 11.85 10.54 -3.18
C ASN A 60 12.81 10.77 -4.34
N ILE A 61 12.90 9.80 -5.25
CA ILE A 61 13.75 9.90 -6.44
C ILE A 61 12.86 10.08 -7.65
N TRP A 62 13.20 11.03 -8.50
CA TRP A 62 12.45 11.37 -9.68
C TRP A 62 13.28 11.10 -10.93
N ALA A 63 12.66 10.60 -11.99
CA ALA A 63 13.27 10.44 -13.30
C ALA A 63 12.28 10.91 -14.38
N ARG A 64 12.67 11.89 -15.19
CA ARG A 64 11.80 12.56 -16.16
C ARG A 64 12.25 12.34 -17.59
N LYS A 65 11.28 12.05 -18.45
CA LYS A 65 11.37 12.14 -19.91
C LYS A 65 10.52 13.30 -20.40
N GLU A 66 11.13 14.22 -21.14
CA GLU A 66 10.39 15.34 -21.75
C GLU A 66 9.48 14.84 -22.87
N GLY A 67 8.29 15.44 -22.95
CA GLY A 67 7.41 15.34 -24.11
C GLY A 67 7.71 16.42 -25.15
N LEU A 68 6.88 16.50 -26.18
CA LEU A 68 6.97 17.54 -27.21
C LEU A 68 6.75 18.95 -26.64
N ASP A 69 5.93 19.08 -25.59
CA ASP A 69 5.69 20.34 -24.89
C ASP A 69 6.04 20.21 -23.40
N PRO A 70 7.24 20.65 -22.98
CA PRO A 70 7.69 20.61 -21.60
C PRO A 70 6.84 21.43 -20.62
N THR A 71 5.96 22.32 -21.12
CA THR A 71 5.11 23.18 -20.28
C THR A 71 3.80 22.52 -19.89
N LEU A 72 3.44 21.40 -20.52
CA LEU A 72 2.23 20.66 -20.18
C LEU A 72 2.37 19.89 -18.85
N PRO A 73 1.24 19.63 -18.15
CA PRO A 73 1.25 18.83 -16.93
C PRO A 73 1.80 17.42 -17.18
N ALA A 74 2.68 16.93 -16.31
CA ALA A 74 3.31 15.62 -16.48
C ALA A 74 2.38 14.45 -16.15
N VAL A 75 2.57 13.31 -16.80
CA VAL A 75 1.99 12.03 -16.37
C VAL A 75 2.96 11.38 -15.39
N LEU A 76 2.52 11.21 -14.14
CA LEU A 76 3.31 10.59 -13.09
C LEU A 76 3.05 9.08 -13.06
N CYS A 77 4.10 8.30 -12.84
CA CYS A 77 4.00 6.87 -12.58
C CYS A 77 5.10 6.44 -11.61
N GLY A 78 4.95 5.30 -10.95
CA GLY A 78 5.93 4.89 -9.96
C GLY A 78 5.36 4.03 -8.85
N SER A 79 6.20 3.77 -7.86
CA SER A 79 5.90 3.03 -6.62
C SER A 79 7.12 3.18 -5.69
N HIS A 80 7.51 2.14 -4.94
CA HIS A 80 8.61 2.19 -3.97
C HIS A 80 9.73 1.18 -4.26
N LEU A 81 10.89 1.40 -3.62
CA LEU A 81 12.02 0.45 -3.67
C LEU A 81 12.22 -0.29 -2.35
N ASP A 82 11.90 0.30 -1.21
CA ASP A 82 12.11 -0.36 0.08
C ASP A 82 11.17 -1.56 0.28
N THR A 83 11.62 -2.52 1.08
CA THR A 83 10.88 -3.78 1.34
C THR A 83 10.69 -4.01 2.83
N VAL A 84 9.79 -4.93 3.17
CA VAL A 84 9.75 -5.56 4.49
C VAL A 84 10.95 -6.51 4.73
N PRO A 85 11.23 -6.91 5.98
CA PRO A 85 12.19 -7.98 6.27
C PRO A 85 11.76 -9.29 5.61
N ASN A 86 12.69 -9.95 4.92
CA ASN A 86 12.45 -11.16 4.12
C ASN A 86 11.30 -10.99 3.11
N GLY A 87 11.21 -9.79 2.54
CA GLY A 87 10.22 -9.44 1.54
C GLY A 87 10.40 -10.19 0.23
N GLY A 88 9.43 -9.98 -0.65
CA GLY A 88 9.40 -10.53 -1.98
C GLY A 88 10.29 -9.78 -2.97
N ARG A 89 10.19 -10.18 -4.24
CA ARG A 89 11.03 -9.67 -5.33
C ARG A 89 10.39 -8.52 -6.11
N TYR A 90 9.08 -8.35 -5.99
CA TYR A 90 8.24 -7.58 -6.91
C TYR A 90 7.45 -6.47 -6.21
N ASP A 91 7.14 -6.64 -4.94
CA ASP A 91 6.51 -5.62 -4.09
C ASP A 91 7.20 -4.25 -4.20
N GLY A 92 6.47 -3.22 -4.65
CA GLY A 92 6.99 -1.90 -5.05
C GLY A 92 7.89 -1.89 -6.29
N LEU A 93 8.97 -2.67 -6.27
CA LEU A 93 10.01 -2.68 -7.28
C LEU A 93 9.48 -2.95 -8.70
N LEU A 94 8.46 -3.81 -8.82
CA LEU A 94 7.85 -4.10 -10.12
C LEU A 94 7.28 -2.83 -10.75
N GLY A 95 6.49 -2.05 -10.01
CA GLY A 95 5.89 -0.81 -10.50
C GLY A 95 6.93 0.21 -10.95
N VAL A 96 7.97 0.42 -10.14
CA VAL A 96 9.10 1.30 -10.46
C VAL A 96 9.81 0.85 -11.75
N MET A 97 10.21 -0.41 -11.83
CA MET A 97 11.03 -0.87 -12.95
C MET A 97 10.23 -1.01 -14.24
N THR A 98 8.94 -1.33 -14.18
CA THR A 98 8.08 -1.27 -15.37
C THR A 98 7.87 0.15 -15.85
N ALA A 99 7.75 1.14 -14.96
CA ALA A 99 7.62 2.53 -15.35
C ALA A 99 8.87 3.04 -16.08
N VAL A 100 10.06 2.67 -15.60
CA VAL A 100 11.33 2.94 -16.31
C VAL A 100 11.39 2.21 -17.65
N GLU A 101 10.98 0.94 -17.70
CA GLU A 101 10.94 0.15 -18.92
C GLU A 101 9.98 0.75 -19.97
N VAL A 102 8.84 1.32 -19.55
CA VAL A 102 7.95 2.08 -20.43
C VAL A 102 8.68 3.26 -21.07
N LEU A 103 9.38 4.08 -20.29
CA LEU A 103 10.14 5.21 -20.83
C LEU A 103 11.23 4.77 -21.81
N GLN A 104 11.91 3.66 -21.50
CA GLN A 104 12.91 3.08 -22.38
C GLN A 104 12.29 2.58 -23.69
N LEU A 105 11.13 1.92 -23.64
CA LEU A 105 10.40 1.46 -24.83
C LEU A 105 9.92 2.62 -25.70
N ILE A 106 9.44 3.72 -25.10
CA ILE A 106 9.05 4.93 -25.83
C ILE A 106 10.25 5.50 -26.59
N GLN A 107 11.42 5.55 -25.94
CA GLN A 107 12.65 6.04 -26.55
C GLN A 107 13.17 5.14 -27.68
N GLU A 108 13.22 3.82 -27.46
CA GLU A 108 13.69 2.83 -28.45
C GLU A 108 12.83 2.77 -29.70
N ARG A 109 11.56 3.17 -29.58
CA ARG A 109 10.59 3.21 -30.68
C ARG A 109 10.41 4.59 -31.28
N GLU A 110 11.15 5.57 -30.78
CA GLU A 110 11.08 6.96 -31.23
C GLU A 110 9.63 7.49 -31.22
N LEU A 111 8.86 7.11 -30.20
CA LEU A 111 7.46 7.51 -30.09
C LEU A 111 7.34 8.89 -29.48
N GLU A 112 6.58 9.74 -30.17
CA GLU A 112 6.24 11.07 -29.72
C GLU A 112 5.06 11.04 -28.73
N HIS A 113 5.15 11.91 -27.73
CA HIS A 113 4.09 12.15 -26.74
C HIS A 113 4.13 13.63 -26.34
N ASP A 114 2.97 14.25 -26.13
CA ASP A 114 2.89 15.68 -25.84
C ASP A 114 3.37 16.01 -24.44
N HIS A 115 2.81 15.33 -23.45
CA HIS A 115 3.03 15.58 -22.04
C HIS A 115 4.35 14.95 -21.59
N PRO A 116 5.10 15.60 -20.68
CA PRO A 116 6.21 14.96 -19.98
C PRO A 116 5.75 13.72 -19.21
N ILE A 117 6.64 12.75 -19.03
CA ILE A 117 6.37 11.56 -18.22
C ILE A 117 7.43 11.46 -17.13
N GLU A 118 6.98 11.25 -15.90
CA GLU A 118 7.85 11.17 -14.73
C GLU A 118 7.66 9.85 -13.99
N VAL A 119 8.78 9.23 -13.64
CA VAL A 119 8.83 8.11 -12.70
C VAL A 119 9.21 8.66 -11.33
N VAL A 120 8.41 8.36 -10.31
CA VAL A 120 8.73 8.63 -8.91
C VAL A 120 8.98 7.32 -8.17
N VAL A 121 10.07 7.29 -7.40
CA VAL A 121 10.32 6.30 -6.36
C VAL A 121 10.01 6.95 -5.03
N PHE A 122 8.91 6.53 -4.42
CA PHE A 122 8.54 7.01 -3.09
C PHE A 122 9.48 6.46 -2.02
N SER A 123 9.79 7.31 -1.06
CA SER A 123 10.66 6.99 0.06
C SER A 123 9.86 6.46 1.24
N ILE A 124 10.27 5.31 1.79
CA ILE A 124 9.70 4.74 3.02
C ILE A 124 8.20 4.49 2.84
N GLU A 125 7.86 3.73 1.80
CA GLU A 125 6.50 3.22 1.65
C GLU A 125 6.21 2.23 2.78
N GLU A 126 7.16 1.33 3.05
CA GLU A 126 6.94 0.26 4.00
C GLU A 126 7.04 0.75 5.44
N SER A 127 6.05 0.40 6.25
CA SER A 127 6.06 0.73 7.69
C SER A 127 7.10 -0.05 8.49
N SER A 128 7.73 -1.07 7.89
CA SER A 128 8.51 -2.10 8.58
C SER A 128 9.65 -1.60 9.47
N ARG A 129 10.28 -0.47 9.10
CA ARG A 129 11.42 0.05 9.88
C ARG A 129 10.99 1.03 10.98
N PHE A 130 10.03 1.91 10.70
CA PHE A 130 9.73 3.07 11.54
C PHE A 130 8.28 3.13 12.04
N ASN A 131 7.47 2.10 11.77
CA ASN A 131 6.03 2.04 12.06
C ASN A 131 5.23 3.20 11.44
N LEU A 132 5.75 3.78 10.36
CA LEU A 132 5.12 4.82 9.56
C LEU A 132 5.36 4.46 8.09
N SER A 133 4.28 4.30 7.34
CA SER A 133 4.29 4.00 5.90
C SER A 133 4.06 5.26 5.06
N THR A 134 4.32 5.12 3.76
CA THR A 134 4.03 6.09 2.68
C THR A 134 4.54 7.49 2.97
N VAL A 135 5.71 7.59 3.62
CA VAL A 135 6.28 8.88 4.07
C VAL A 135 6.51 9.81 2.87
N GLY A 136 7.07 9.25 1.80
CA GLY A 136 7.35 9.93 0.55
C GLY A 136 6.12 10.59 -0.06
N SER A 137 5.05 9.81 -0.29
CA SER A 137 3.82 10.34 -0.89
C SER A 137 3.05 11.27 0.06
N LYS A 138 3.04 11.02 1.38
CA LYS A 138 2.49 11.95 2.39
C LYS A 138 3.19 13.30 2.37
N ALA A 139 4.50 13.31 2.13
CA ALA A 139 5.27 14.53 2.02
C ALA A 139 4.81 15.38 0.82
N LEU A 140 4.66 14.74 -0.35
CA LEU A 140 4.22 15.42 -1.58
C LEU A 140 2.79 15.98 -1.47
N THR A 141 1.91 15.32 -0.72
CA THR A 141 0.52 15.74 -0.52
C THR A 141 0.32 16.65 0.69
N GLY A 142 1.40 16.98 1.40
CA GLY A 142 1.40 17.85 2.58
C GLY A 142 0.72 17.28 3.82
N GLU A 143 0.66 15.95 3.93
CA GLU A 143 0.13 15.24 5.09
C GLU A 143 1.23 14.84 6.08
N LEU A 144 2.50 15.00 5.71
CA LEU A 144 3.61 14.69 6.60
C LEU A 144 3.90 15.85 7.57
N ASN A 145 3.91 15.55 8.86
CA ASN A 145 4.37 16.48 9.88
C ASN A 145 5.84 16.15 10.26
N PRO A 146 6.83 17.01 9.94
CA PRO A 146 8.24 16.74 10.24
C PRO A 146 8.53 16.45 11.72
N SER A 147 7.81 17.13 12.62
CA SER A 147 8.00 16.95 14.06
C SER A 147 7.58 15.56 14.56
N SER A 148 6.61 14.90 13.89
CA SER A 148 6.17 13.56 14.30
C SER A 148 7.21 12.49 13.97
N LEU A 149 8.10 12.73 12.99
CA LEU A 149 9.16 11.79 12.58
C LEU A 149 10.16 11.48 13.70
N LYS A 150 10.26 12.37 14.71
CA LYS A 150 11.08 12.14 15.91
C LYS A 150 10.55 11.01 16.79
N ASN A 151 9.25 10.72 16.71
CA ASN A 151 8.59 9.65 17.45
C ASN A 151 8.52 8.32 16.67
N CYS A 152 8.91 8.34 15.39
CA CYS A 152 8.99 7.15 14.54
C CYS A 152 10.36 6.49 14.75
N ILE A 153 10.45 5.58 15.72
CA ILE A 153 11.71 4.99 16.19
C ILE A 153 11.86 3.56 15.65
N ASP A 154 13.03 3.24 15.08
CA ASP A 154 13.35 1.89 14.64
C ASP A 154 13.74 0.95 15.80
N GLN A 155 13.89 -0.34 15.50
CA GLN A 155 14.25 -1.34 16.51
C GLN A 155 15.63 -1.10 17.17
N GLN A 156 16.47 -0.23 16.59
CA GLN A 156 17.78 0.15 17.14
C GLN A 156 17.71 1.46 17.95
N GLY A 157 16.52 2.02 18.15
CA GLY A 157 16.33 3.26 18.90
C GLY A 157 16.62 4.53 18.10
N LYS A 158 16.77 4.45 16.77
CA LYS A 158 17.03 5.63 15.92
C LYS A 158 15.71 6.20 15.41
N SER A 159 15.53 7.51 15.53
CA SER A 159 14.37 8.19 14.95
C SER A 159 14.49 8.32 13.43
N LEU A 160 13.36 8.29 12.72
CA LEU A 160 13.32 8.53 11.27
C LEU A 160 13.89 9.92 10.93
N TYR A 161 13.58 10.92 11.75
CA TYR A 161 14.12 12.28 11.61
C TYR A 161 15.66 12.30 11.59
N ASP A 162 16.31 11.67 12.56
CA ASP A 162 17.78 11.64 12.64
C ASP A 162 18.41 10.83 11.51
N VAL A 163 17.74 9.75 11.07
CA VAL A 163 18.22 8.92 9.96
C VAL A 163 18.15 9.69 8.65
N LEU A 164 17.07 10.42 8.37
CA LEU A 164 16.93 11.28 7.20
C LEU A 164 18.04 12.33 7.16
N LEU A 165 18.23 13.09 8.26
CA LEU A 165 19.29 14.08 8.37
C LEU A 165 20.68 13.48 8.13
N LYS A 166 20.95 12.31 8.72
CA LYS A 166 22.23 11.61 8.55
C LYS A 166 22.47 11.15 7.10
N LYS A 167 21.40 10.84 6.37
CA LYS A 167 21.47 10.45 4.94
C LYS A 167 21.49 11.67 4.00
N GLY A 168 21.41 12.89 4.54
CA GLY A 168 21.48 14.13 3.76
C GLY A 168 20.13 14.65 3.27
N TYR A 169 19.03 14.17 3.85
CA TYR A 169 17.67 14.64 3.59
C TYR A 169 17.23 15.64 4.67
N PHE A 170 16.30 16.54 4.34
CA PHE A 170 15.96 17.70 5.16
C PHE A 170 14.45 17.71 5.48
N PRO A 171 13.98 16.89 6.43
CA PRO A 171 12.54 16.74 6.71
C PRO A 171 11.85 18.05 7.12
N ASP A 172 12.56 19.01 7.73
CA ASP A 172 11.99 20.32 8.09
C ASP A 172 11.67 21.20 6.86
N GLU A 173 12.16 20.83 5.68
CA GLU A 173 11.92 21.52 4.42
C GLU A 173 10.82 20.86 3.56
N VAL A 174 10.03 19.94 4.14
CA VAL A 174 8.97 19.19 3.43
C VAL A 174 7.96 20.08 2.68
N GLU A 175 7.75 21.30 3.14
CA GLU A 175 6.85 22.26 2.49
C GLU A 175 7.32 22.62 1.06
N LYS A 176 8.62 22.53 0.77
CA LYS A 176 9.19 22.84 -0.55
C LYS A 176 8.88 21.79 -1.61
N ILE A 177 8.56 20.57 -1.20
CA ILE A 177 8.38 19.41 -2.08
C ILE A 177 6.91 19.06 -2.31
N LYS A 178 5.99 19.82 -1.71
CA LYS A 178 4.56 19.67 -2.01
C LYS A 178 4.35 19.89 -3.49
N ILE A 179 3.74 18.92 -4.15
CA ILE A 179 3.49 19.02 -5.58
C ILE A 179 2.31 19.96 -5.83
N ASP A 180 2.43 20.81 -6.85
CA ASP A 180 1.32 21.60 -7.37
C ASP A 180 0.49 20.69 -8.30
N PRO A 181 -0.79 20.39 -7.98
CA PRO A 181 -1.61 19.52 -8.81
C PRO A 181 -1.78 20.01 -10.25
N SER A 182 -1.61 21.32 -10.52
CA SER A 182 -1.69 21.87 -11.88
C SER A 182 -0.51 21.45 -12.77
N GLN A 183 0.60 20.99 -12.17
CA GLN A 183 1.78 20.52 -12.89
C GLN A 183 1.72 19.04 -13.28
N TYR A 184 0.68 18.32 -12.84
CA TYR A 184 0.54 16.88 -13.09
C TYR A 184 -0.86 16.55 -13.60
N LYS A 185 -0.92 15.78 -14.69
CA LYS A 185 -2.17 15.35 -15.33
C LYS A 185 -2.84 14.21 -14.57
N ALA A 186 -2.04 13.21 -14.18
CA ALA A 186 -2.49 12.00 -13.52
C ALA A 186 -1.33 11.25 -12.86
N PHE A 187 -1.67 10.29 -11.99
CA PHE A 187 -0.75 9.30 -11.43
C PHE A 187 -1.19 7.87 -11.78
N VAL A 188 -0.26 7.02 -12.19
CA VAL A 188 -0.50 5.59 -12.45
C VAL A 188 0.51 4.75 -11.70
N GLU A 189 0.02 3.95 -10.75
CA GLU A 189 0.82 2.95 -10.06
C GLU A 189 0.48 1.56 -10.59
N MET A 190 1.49 0.75 -10.91
CA MET A 190 1.31 -0.67 -11.13
C MET A 190 1.91 -1.43 -9.96
N HIS A 191 1.20 -2.44 -9.49
CA HIS A 191 1.62 -3.21 -8.33
C HIS A 191 1.19 -4.66 -8.47
N ILE A 192 1.76 -5.55 -7.65
CA ILE A 192 1.20 -6.89 -7.47
C ILE A 192 -0.07 -6.80 -6.63
N GLU A 193 -1.03 -7.71 -6.84
CA GLU A 193 -2.27 -7.74 -6.06
C GLU A 193 -2.04 -7.90 -4.55
N GLN A 194 -0.99 -8.62 -4.18
CA GLN A 194 -0.72 -9.12 -2.82
C GLN A 194 -1.83 -10.00 -2.22
N GLY A 195 -2.84 -10.33 -3.02
CA GLY A 195 -3.93 -11.24 -2.73
C GLY A 195 -4.03 -12.35 -3.78
N PRO A 196 -4.86 -13.37 -3.54
CA PRO A 196 -4.92 -14.55 -4.40
C PRO A 196 -5.98 -14.46 -5.50
N VAL A 197 -6.73 -13.37 -5.61
CA VAL A 197 -7.97 -13.31 -6.41
C VAL A 197 -7.66 -13.44 -7.90
N LEU A 198 -6.80 -12.59 -8.44
CA LEU A 198 -6.46 -12.59 -9.87
C LEU A 198 -5.79 -13.91 -10.26
N TYR A 199 -4.87 -14.42 -9.44
CA TYR A 199 -4.20 -15.68 -9.69
C TYR A 199 -5.17 -16.88 -9.69
N ARG A 200 -6.04 -16.99 -8.67
CA ARG A 200 -6.99 -18.11 -8.56
C ARG A 200 -8.10 -18.05 -9.60
N GLU A 201 -8.56 -16.85 -9.94
CA GLU A 201 -9.58 -16.65 -10.97
C GLU A 201 -9.00 -16.62 -12.39
N SER A 202 -7.67 -16.69 -12.54
CA SER A 202 -6.96 -16.59 -13.83
C SER A 202 -7.33 -15.32 -14.60
N ILE A 203 -7.37 -14.18 -13.90
CA ILE A 203 -7.60 -12.86 -14.47
C ILE A 203 -6.25 -12.16 -14.64
N ASP A 204 -6.02 -11.53 -15.80
CA ASP A 204 -4.73 -10.93 -16.12
C ASP A 204 -4.46 -9.64 -15.34
N ILE A 205 -5.50 -8.82 -15.11
CA ILE A 205 -5.37 -7.47 -14.55
C ILE A 205 -6.45 -7.18 -13.50
N GLY A 206 -6.05 -6.61 -12.37
CA GLY A 206 -6.96 -5.95 -11.43
C GLY A 206 -7.04 -4.45 -11.73
N VAL A 207 -8.24 -3.93 -11.94
CA VAL A 207 -8.51 -2.50 -12.02
C VAL A 207 -8.97 -2.04 -10.65
N VAL A 208 -8.09 -1.35 -9.92
CA VAL A 208 -8.40 -1.01 -8.53
C VAL A 208 -9.40 0.13 -8.47
N GLU A 209 -10.48 -0.06 -7.72
CA GLU A 209 -11.53 0.94 -7.51
C GLU A 209 -11.34 1.77 -6.25
N ALA A 210 -10.71 1.17 -5.24
CA ALA A 210 -10.53 1.76 -3.94
C ALA A 210 -9.38 1.11 -3.20
N ILE A 211 -8.72 1.89 -2.34
CA ILE A 211 -7.71 1.41 -1.41
C ILE A 211 -8.35 1.37 -0.02
N ALA A 212 -8.43 0.18 0.57
CA ALA A 212 -9.05 -0.04 1.86
C ALA A 212 -8.23 0.62 2.97
N ALA A 213 -8.92 1.08 4.02
CA ALA A 213 -8.28 1.69 5.17
C ALA A 213 -8.68 0.99 6.47
N PRO A 214 -7.77 0.90 7.45
CA PRO A 214 -8.07 0.28 8.73
C PRO A 214 -8.65 1.25 9.76
N ILE A 215 -9.61 0.75 10.53
CA ILE A 215 -9.95 1.23 11.87
C ILE A 215 -9.45 0.18 12.85
N ARG A 216 -8.48 0.54 13.69
CA ARG A 216 -7.89 -0.36 14.69
C ARG A 216 -8.15 0.17 16.08
N PHE A 217 -8.49 -0.74 16.99
CA PHE A 217 -8.61 -0.40 18.40
C PHE A 217 -8.11 -1.53 19.29
N GLN A 218 -7.63 -1.13 20.45
CA GLN A 218 -7.31 -2.00 21.57
C GLN A 218 -8.51 -2.04 22.51
N LEU A 219 -8.86 -3.23 22.97
CA LEU A 219 -9.88 -3.46 23.97
C LEU A 219 -9.22 -4.13 25.18
N ASN A 220 -9.25 -3.46 26.34
CA ASN A 220 -8.78 -4.01 27.60
C ASN A 220 -9.98 -4.45 28.43
N LEU A 221 -10.01 -5.73 28.78
CA LEU A 221 -11.07 -6.36 29.55
C LEU A 221 -10.54 -6.67 30.95
N LEU A 222 -11.15 -6.09 31.98
CA LEU A 222 -10.73 -6.19 33.37
C LEU A 222 -11.81 -6.92 34.18
N GLY A 223 -11.51 -8.18 34.49
CA GLY A 223 -12.27 -9.05 35.37
C GLY A 223 -11.60 -9.17 36.75
N GLU A 224 -11.67 -10.37 37.33
CA GLU A 224 -11.03 -10.67 38.63
C GLU A 224 -10.34 -12.03 38.58
N GLU A 225 -9.07 -12.04 38.98
CA GLU A 225 -8.33 -13.29 39.15
C GLU A 225 -8.92 -14.13 40.27
N ALA A 226 -9.04 -15.44 40.06
CA ALA A 226 -9.52 -16.36 41.08
C ALA A 226 -8.95 -17.76 40.90
N HIS A 227 -8.95 -18.58 41.96
CA HIS A 227 -8.51 -19.96 41.85
C HIS A 227 -9.48 -20.79 40.99
N SER A 228 -8.98 -21.36 39.89
CA SER A 228 -9.79 -22.10 38.89
C SER A 228 -10.60 -23.28 39.43
N GLY A 229 -10.13 -23.93 40.52
CA GLY A 229 -10.83 -25.05 41.14
C GLY A 229 -11.72 -24.68 42.33
N ALA A 230 -11.44 -23.56 43.00
CA ALA A 230 -12.09 -23.22 44.27
C ALA A 230 -13.15 -22.13 44.11
N CYS A 231 -13.01 -21.26 43.10
CA CYS A 231 -13.98 -20.22 42.81
C CYS A 231 -15.21 -20.81 42.08
N PRO A 232 -16.42 -20.75 42.69
CA PRO A 232 -17.64 -21.23 42.05
C PRO A 232 -17.94 -20.50 40.74
N MET A 233 -18.47 -21.21 39.74
CA MET A 233 -18.69 -20.65 38.40
C MET A 233 -19.53 -19.38 38.38
N LYS A 234 -20.56 -19.28 39.23
CA LYS A 234 -21.46 -18.11 39.30
C LYS A 234 -20.83 -16.85 39.89
N MET A 235 -19.64 -16.97 40.49
CA MET A 235 -18.93 -15.86 41.15
C MET A 235 -17.78 -15.31 40.31
N ARG A 236 -17.50 -15.91 39.15
CA ARG A 236 -16.36 -15.51 38.32
C ARG A 236 -16.69 -14.26 37.52
N LYS A 237 -15.69 -13.37 37.44
CA LYS A 237 -15.61 -12.27 36.47
C LYS A 237 -14.45 -12.58 35.53
N ASP A 238 -14.66 -13.59 34.70
CA ASP A 238 -13.63 -14.19 33.85
C ASP A 238 -13.45 -13.36 32.57
N ALA A 239 -12.33 -12.64 32.48
CA ALA A 239 -12.05 -11.74 31.36
C ALA A 239 -11.84 -12.51 30.04
N LEU A 240 -11.28 -13.71 30.08
CA LEU A 240 -11.03 -14.52 28.88
C LEU A 240 -12.32 -15.06 28.26
N THR A 241 -13.26 -15.51 29.08
CA THR A 241 -14.56 -15.96 28.55
C THR A 241 -15.41 -14.80 28.03
N ALA A 242 -15.24 -13.58 28.56
CA ALA A 242 -15.81 -12.37 27.95
C ALA A 242 -15.15 -12.06 26.60
N ALA A 243 -13.82 -12.13 26.54
CA ALA A 243 -13.06 -11.96 25.31
C ALA A 243 -13.49 -12.95 24.22
N ALA A 244 -13.70 -14.22 24.57
CA ALA A 244 -14.12 -15.25 23.61
C ALA A 244 -15.49 -14.95 22.99
N GLU A 245 -16.48 -14.50 23.77
CA GLU A 245 -17.78 -14.06 23.21
C GLU A 245 -17.61 -12.85 22.29
N ILE A 246 -16.77 -11.88 22.68
CA ILE A 246 -16.50 -10.68 21.89
C ILE A 246 -15.82 -11.03 20.56
N ILE A 247 -14.83 -11.92 20.55
CA ILE A 247 -14.12 -12.36 19.34
C ILE A 247 -15.10 -12.96 18.33
N LEU A 248 -16.04 -13.77 18.79
CA LEU A 248 -17.06 -14.39 17.91
C LEU A 248 -18.05 -13.36 17.38
N GLU A 249 -18.46 -12.37 18.17
CA GLU A 249 -19.32 -11.28 17.66
C GLU A 249 -18.57 -10.38 16.66
N ILE A 250 -17.27 -10.18 16.84
CA ILE A 250 -16.42 -9.46 15.86
C ILE A 250 -16.40 -10.19 14.52
N GLU A 251 -16.10 -11.49 14.51
CA GLU A 251 -16.10 -12.32 13.29
C GLU A 251 -17.47 -12.28 12.60
N LYS A 252 -18.54 -12.50 13.37
CA LYS A 252 -19.91 -12.46 12.87
C LYS A 252 -20.22 -11.13 12.18
N LYS A 253 -19.82 -10.00 12.78
CA LYS A 253 -20.04 -8.68 12.19
C LYS A 253 -19.26 -8.50 10.87
N GLY A 254 -18.04 -9.04 10.79
CA GLY A 254 -17.28 -9.06 9.54
C GLY A 254 -17.95 -9.87 8.44
N ILE A 255 -18.54 -11.03 8.77
CA ILE A 255 -19.33 -11.82 7.83
C ILE A 255 -20.54 -11.03 7.33
N GLU A 256 -21.28 -10.38 8.24
CA GLU A 256 -22.46 -9.57 7.87
C GLU A 256 -22.10 -8.39 6.96
N GLU A 257 -21.01 -7.68 7.24
CA GLU A 257 -20.58 -6.50 6.48
C GLU A 257 -19.70 -6.84 5.26
N SER A 258 -19.37 -8.12 5.04
CA SER A 258 -18.57 -8.57 3.89
C SER A 258 -19.21 -8.26 2.54
N VAL A 259 -20.54 -8.11 2.49
CA VAL A 259 -21.28 -7.66 1.29
C VAL A 259 -20.88 -6.24 0.85
N HIS A 260 -20.36 -5.44 1.77
CA HIS A 260 -19.81 -4.11 1.54
C HIS A 260 -18.27 -4.11 1.48
N GLN A 261 -17.66 -5.30 1.37
CA GLN A 261 -16.21 -5.51 1.39
C GLN A 261 -15.55 -5.01 2.69
N THR A 262 -16.28 -5.02 3.81
CA THR A 262 -15.70 -4.80 5.14
C THR A 262 -15.32 -6.14 5.75
N VAL A 263 -14.11 -6.23 6.29
CA VAL A 263 -13.60 -7.38 7.03
C VAL A 263 -13.24 -6.96 8.45
N THR A 264 -13.39 -7.88 9.39
CA THR A 264 -13.03 -7.69 10.80
C THR A 264 -12.10 -8.81 11.24
N THR A 265 -11.15 -8.52 12.12
CA THR A 265 -10.22 -9.52 12.63
C THR A 265 -9.78 -9.15 14.04
N THR A 266 -9.84 -10.11 14.96
CA THR A 266 -9.11 -9.99 16.24
C THR A 266 -7.73 -10.62 16.06
N GLY A 267 -6.71 -9.79 15.84
CA GLY A 267 -5.37 -10.26 15.48
C GLY A 267 -4.49 -10.62 16.68
N ILE A 268 -4.78 -10.05 17.86
CA ILE A 268 -4.00 -10.29 19.09
C ILE A 268 -4.97 -10.53 20.24
N CYS A 269 -4.69 -11.56 21.04
CA CYS A 269 -5.32 -11.83 22.33
C CYS A 269 -4.22 -12.12 23.36
N ARG A 270 -4.01 -11.23 24.32
CA ARG A 270 -3.07 -11.42 25.43
C ARG A 270 -3.85 -11.65 26.71
N VAL A 271 -3.55 -12.73 27.41
CA VAL A 271 -4.28 -13.19 28.59
C VAL A 271 -3.38 -13.10 29.81
N PHE A 272 -3.84 -12.43 30.86
CA PHE A 272 -3.11 -12.26 32.11
C PHE A 272 -3.87 -12.92 33.28
N PRO A 273 -3.17 -13.63 34.18
CA PRO A 273 -1.71 -13.80 34.25
C PRO A 273 -1.16 -14.92 33.34
N GLY A 274 -2.02 -15.60 32.57
CA GLY A 274 -1.60 -16.69 31.67
C GLY A 274 -1.34 -18.03 32.37
N ALA A 275 -1.85 -18.22 33.59
CA ALA A 275 -1.70 -19.44 34.37
C ALA A 275 -2.92 -20.36 34.22
N MET A 276 -2.68 -21.66 33.93
CA MET A 276 -3.74 -22.65 33.69
C MET A 276 -4.71 -22.82 34.87
N ASN A 277 -4.24 -22.62 36.09
CA ASN A 277 -5.02 -22.80 37.31
C ASN A 277 -5.62 -21.50 37.87
N VAL A 278 -5.60 -20.40 37.11
CA VAL A 278 -6.13 -19.09 37.49
C VAL A 278 -7.21 -18.67 36.50
N VAL A 279 -8.36 -18.21 37.02
CA VAL A 279 -9.38 -17.51 36.22
C VAL A 279 -8.76 -16.20 35.72
N PRO A 280 -8.68 -15.92 34.41
CA PRO A 280 -8.03 -14.71 33.91
C PRO A 280 -8.73 -13.44 34.37
N GLY A 281 -7.96 -12.54 35.00
CA GLY A 281 -8.43 -11.24 35.47
C GLY A 281 -8.28 -10.13 34.44
N GLU A 282 -7.45 -10.32 33.40
CA GLU A 282 -7.24 -9.29 32.38
C GLU A 282 -6.98 -9.91 31.01
N VAL A 283 -7.56 -9.29 29.96
CA VAL A 283 -7.29 -9.63 28.56
C VAL A 283 -7.18 -8.37 27.70
N ASP A 284 -6.13 -8.33 26.88
CA ASP A 284 -6.00 -7.34 25.80
C ASP A 284 -6.37 -7.97 24.46
N LEU A 285 -7.34 -7.38 23.77
CA LEU A 285 -7.64 -7.67 22.37
C LEU A 285 -7.20 -6.51 21.48
N TYR A 286 -6.66 -6.85 20.30
CA TYR A 286 -6.43 -5.88 19.23
C TYR A 286 -7.26 -6.26 18.02
N VAL A 287 -8.14 -5.34 17.63
CA VAL A 287 -9.12 -5.53 16.56
C VAL A 287 -8.72 -4.66 15.37
N ASP A 288 -8.77 -5.25 14.19
CA ASP A 288 -8.54 -4.62 12.90
C ASP A 288 -9.81 -4.74 12.07
N ILE A 289 -10.40 -3.61 11.69
CA ILE A 289 -11.57 -3.52 10.79
C ILE A 289 -11.10 -2.78 9.55
N ARG A 290 -11.25 -3.40 8.37
CA ARG A 290 -10.81 -2.81 7.10
C ARG A 290 -11.93 -2.88 6.08
N GLY A 291 -12.00 -1.88 5.22
CA GLY A 291 -12.97 -1.85 4.14
C GLY A 291 -12.82 -0.62 3.26
N ILE A 292 -13.61 -0.59 2.20
CA ILE A 292 -13.68 0.52 1.23
C ILE A 292 -14.91 1.42 1.47
N ASP A 293 -15.93 0.91 2.17
CA ASP A 293 -17.12 1.67 2.53
C ASP A 293 -17.02 2.13 3.99
N ILE A 294 -16.75 3.43 4.17
CA ILE A 294 -16.65 4.06 5.49
C ILE A 294 -17.92 3.90 6.32
N MET A 295 -19.11 3.88 5.69
CA MET A 295 -20.37 3.70 6.41
C MET A 295 -20.51 2.28 6.92
N SER A 296 -20.12 1.28 6.11
CA SER A 296 -20.07 -0.12 6.52
C SER A 296 -19.09 -0.34 7.68
N MET A 297 -17.87 0.18 7.58
CA MET A 297 -16.89 0.09 8.67
C MET A 297 -17.39 0.74 9.96
N MET A 298 -18.03 1.91 9.86
CA MET A 298 -18.58 2.60 11.04
C MET A 298 -19.75 1.84 11.67
N ARG A 299 -20.61 1.18 10.87
CA ARG A 299 -21.64 0.27 11.40
C ARG A 299 -20.99 -0.90 12.13
N ALA A 300 -19.98 -1.53 11.53
CA ALA A 300 -19.25 -2.63 12.17
C ALA A 300 -18.65 -2.21 13.51
N VAL A 301 -17.96 -1.07 13.57
CA VAL A 301 -17.39 -0.51 14.82
C VAL A 301 -18.49 -0.26 15.86
N THR A 302 -19.57 0.42 15.46
CA THR A 302 -20.66 0.80 16.37
C THR A 302 -21.32 -0.45 16.98
N ASP A 303 -21.65 -1.43 16.15
CA ASP A 303 -22.29 -2.67 16.58
C ASP A 303 -21.35 -3.51 17.46
N ILE A 304 -20.06 -3.59 17.12
CA ILE A 304 -19.06 -4.30 17.93
C ILE A 304 -18.93 -3.65 19.30
N VAL A 305 -18.79 -2.32 19.37
CA VAL A 305 -18.68 -1.59 20.65
C VAL A 305 -19.94 -1.82 21.50
N GLN A 306 -21.12 -1.77 20.90
CA GLN A 306 -22.37 -2.07 21.60
C GLN A 306 -22.39 -3.52 22.13
N LYS A 307 -21.97 -4.50 21.33
CA LYS A 307 -21.90 -5.91 21.76
C LYS A 307 -20.88 -6.14 22.87
N VAL A 308 -19.74 -5.45 22.82
CA VAL A 308 -18.75 -5.44 23.89
C VAL A 308 -19.37 -4.97 25.19
N GLU A 309 -20.10 -3.85 25.18
CA GLU A 309 -20.79 -3.34 26.38
C GLU A 309 -21.82 -4.32 26.93
N GLU A 310 -22.64 -4.93 26.06
CA GLU A 310 -23.65 -5.92 26.44
C GLU A 310 -23.01 -7.17 27.11
N ILE A 311 -21.94 -7.70 26.50
CA ILE A 311 -21.21 -8.89 26.99
C ILE A 311 -20.51 -8.58 28.31
N CYS A 312 -19.81 -7.44 28.39
CA CYS A 312 -19.08 -7.02 29.58
C CYS A 312 -20.04 -6.81 30.77
N LYS A 313 -21.19 -6.16 30.54
CA LYS A 313 -22.23 -6.00 31.56
C LYS A 313 -22.79 -7.34 32.03
N LYS A 314 -23.11 -8.27 31.11
CA LYS A 314 -23.61 -9.61 31.44
C LYS A 314 -22.61 -10.41 32.27
N ARG A 315 -21.31 -10.26 31.99
CA ARG A 315 -20.21 -11.00 32.61
C ARG A 315 -19.56 -10.29 33.80
N GLN A 316 -20.01 -9.07 34.12
CA GLN A 316 -19.46 -8.22 35.17
C GLN A 316 -17.96 -7.95 35.00
N VAL A 317 -17.52 -7.80 33.75
CA VAL A 317 -16.15 -7.43 33.36
C VAL A 317 -16.17 -5.96 32.95
N GLN A 318 -15.15 -5.19 33.30
CA GLN A 318 -14.99 -3.81 32.84
C GLN A 318 -14.27 -3.79 31.48
N GLN A 319 -14.55 -2.77 30.68
CA GLN A 319 -13.97 -2.59 29.35
C GLN A 319 -13.38 -1.20 29.18
N ILE A 320 -12.23 -1.14 28.52
CA ILE A 320 -11.59 0.10 28.08
C ILE A 320 -11.31 -0.04 26.59
N VAL A 321 -11.88 0.86 25.78
CA VAL A 321 -11.66 0.90 24.32
C VAL A 321 -10.71 2.05 24.01
N LYS A 322 -9.61 1.75 23.32
CA LYS A 322 -8.65 2.75 22.85
C LYS A 322 -8.50 2.64 21.34
N ILE A 323 -8.91 3.68 20.62
CA ILE A 323 -8.66 3.77 19.18
C ILE A 323 -7.15 3.92 18.96
N ILE A 324 -6.59 3.04 18.13
CA ILE A 324 -5.18 3.05 17.73
C ILE A 324 -5.03 3.85 16.44
N SER A 325 -5.85 3.56 15.44
CA SER A 325 -5.86 4.25 14.15
C SER A 325 -7.27 4.28 13.58
N GLN A 326 -7.58 5.37 12.88
CA GLN A 326 -8.83 5.53 12.15
C GLN A 326 -8.52 6.21 10.83
N GLU A 327 -8.27 5.40 9.81
CA GLU A 327 -7.96 5.86 8.48
C GLU A 327 -9.21 5.84 7.59
N LYS A 328 -9.18 6.58 6.48
CA LYS A 328 -10.29 6.66 5.54
C LYS A 328 -9.93 5.96 4.24
N PRO A 329 -10.83 5.14 3.69
CA PRO A 329 -10.60 4.50 2.40
C PRO A 329 -10.54 5.56 1.31
N VAL A 330 -9.80 5.27 0.25
CA VAL A 330 -9.60 6.20 -0.86
C VAL A 330 -10.19 5.60 -2.12
N LEU A 331 -11.21 6.25 -2.67
CA LEU A 331 -11.79 5.88 -3.96
C LEU A 331 -10.90 6.41 -5.08
N LEU A 332 -10.61 5.57 -6.07
CA LEU A 332 -9.81 5.96 -7.23
C LEU A 332 -10.67 6.61 -8.33
N ASN A 333 -10.01 7.36 -9.20
CA ASN A 333 -10.69 8.20 -10.17
C ASN A 333 -11.41 7.35 -11.24
N LYS A 334 -12.72 7.55 -11.41
CA LYS A 334 -13.53 6.75 -12.36
C LYS A 334 -13.06 6.85 -13.81
N ARG A 335 -12.62 8.03 -14.26
CA ARG A 335 -12.11 8.20 -15.63
C ARG A 335 -10.81 7.44 -15.84
N MET A 336 -9.93 7.45 -14.83
CA MET A 336 -8.70 6.67 -14.84
C MET A 336 -8.98 5.17 -14.89
N MET A 337 -9.93 4.67 -14.09
CA MET A 337 -10.35 3.27 -14.16
C MET A 337 -10.89 2.87 -15.54
N GLU A 338 -11.74 3.71 -16.15
CA GLU A 338 -12.28 3.41 -17.48
C GLU A 338 -11.19 3.44 -18.56
N ALA A 339 -10.21 4.35 -18.47
CA ALA A 339 -9.05 4.34 -19.37
C ALA A 339 -8.25 3.04 -19.27
N VAL A 340 -8.02 2.54 -18.04
CA VAL A 340 -7.37 1.25 -17.81
C VAL A 340 -8.20 0.09 -18.39
N LYS A 341 -9.51 0.06 -18.15
CA LYS A 341 -10.41 -0.98 -18.69
C LYS A 341 -10.43 -0.98 -20.22
N GLU A 342 -10.47 0.19 -20.86
CA GLU A 342 -10.44 0.29 -22.31
C GLU A 342 -9.11 -0.22 -22.88
N ASN A 343 -7.99 0.11 -22.24
CA ASN A 343 -6.70 -0.45 -22.61
C ASN A 343 -6.61 -1.96 -22.41
N CYS A 344 -7.24 -2.51 -21.36
CA CYS A 344 -7.37 -3.96 -21.20
C CYS A 344 -8.12 -4.59 -22.39
N ARG A 345 -9.26 -3.99 -22.80
CA ARG A 345 -10.05 -4.47 -23.96
C ARG A 345 -9.23 -4.43 -25.25
N ARG A 346 -8.53 -3.31 -25.50
CA ARG A 346 -7.66 -3.13 -26.67
C ARG A 346 -6.52 -4.14 -26.74
N LEU A 347 -5.96 -4.51 -25.60
CA LEU A 347 -4.89 -5.52 -25.50
C LEU A 347 -5.41 -6.96 -25.44
N GLY A 348 -6.73 -7.17 -25.31
CA GLY A 348 -7.33 -8.50 -25.14
C GLY A 348 -7.06 -9.13 -23.77
N LEU A 349 -6.79 -8.31 -22.74
CA LEU A 349 -6.53 -8.75 -21.37
C LEU A 349 -7.83 -8.88 -20.58
N SER A 350 -7.99 -10.00 -19.90
CA SER A 350 -9.07 -10.16 -18.92
C SER A 350 -8.83 -9.25 -17.72
N HIS A 351 -9.89 -8.64 -17.19
CA HIS A 351 -9.76 -7.73 -16.07
C HIS A 351 -10.91 -7.84 -15.07
N LYS A 352 -10.63 -7.50 -13.82
CA LYS A 352 -11.59 -7.47 -12.72
C LYS A 352 -11.48 -6.16 -11.96
N GLN A 353 -12.62 -5.51 -11.72
CA GLN A 353 -12.68 -4.38 -10.79
C GLN A 353 -12.61 -4.90 -9.36
N MET A 354 -11.72 -4.32 -8.53
CA MET A 354 -11.48 -4.81 -7.18
C MET A 354 -10.95 -3.73 -6.24
N ALA A 355 -11.01 -3.96 -4.94
CA ALA A 355 -10.33 -3.14 -3.94
C ALA A 355 -8.88 -3.62 -3.72
N SER A 356 -8.00 -2.69 -3.35
CA SER A 356 -6.74 -3.04 -2.68
C SER A 356 -6.98 -3.19 -1.18
N GLY A 357 -6.53 -4.32 -0.61
CA GLY A 357 -6.52 -4.53 0.85
C GLY A 357 -5.28 -3.96 1.55
N ALA A 358 -4.26 -3.58 0.78
CA ALA A 358 -3.01 -3.01 1.26
C ALA A 358 -2.97 -1.49 1.04
N GLY A 359 -2.12 -0.81 1.81
CA GLY A 359 -1.81 0.60 1.55
C GLY A 359 -0.85 0.70 0.37
N HIS A 360 -0.92 1.81 -0.36
CA HIS A 360 0.02 2.16 -1.43
C HIS A 360 0.20 3.67 -1.45
N ASP A 361 1.30 4.16 -2.03
CA ASP A 361 1.51 5.59 -2.22
C ASP A 361 0.38 6.26 -3.02
N ALA A 362 -0.23 5.55 -3.97
CA ALA A 362 -1.44 5.97 -4.69
C ALA A 362 -2.55 6.50 -3.77
N MET A 363 -2.67 6.01 -2.54
CA MET A 363 -3.72 6.46 -1.62
C MET A 363 -3.55 7.92 -1.19
N ASN A 364 -2.31 8.41 -1.10
CA ASN A 364 -2.04 9.80 -0.76
C ASN A 364 -2.16 10.66 -2.00
N ILE A 365 -1.59 10.22 -3.13
CA ILE A 365 -1.63 10.96 -4.40
C ILE A 365 -3.06 11.14 -4.92
N ALA A 366 -3.93 10.14 -4.77
CA ALA A 366 -5.33 10.18 -5.19
C ALA A 366 -6.17 11.28 -4.51
N LYS A 367 -5.68 11.87 -3.41
CA LYS A 367 -6.34 12.99 -2.72
C LYS A 367 -6.23 14.30 -3.49
N ILE A 368 -5.21 14.43 -4.35
CA ILE A 368 -4.90 15.67 -5.07
C ILE A 368 -4.81 15.49 -6.59
N LEU A 369 -4.62 14.26 -7.09
CA LEU A 369 -4.48 13.97 -8.52
C LEU A 369 -5.38 12.81 -8.98
N PRO A 370 -5.89 12.84 -10.24
CA PRO A 370 -6.49 11.66 -10.86
C PRO A 370 -5.52 10.48 -10.83
N THR A 371 -5.90 9.41 -10.14
CA THR A 371 -5.01 8.27 -9.88
C THR A 371 -5.62 6.95 -10.36
N ALA A 372 -4.80 6.11 -11.01
CA ALA A 372 -5.07 4.70 -11.27
C ALA A 372 -4.08 3.82 -10.50
N LEU A 373 -4.57 2.69 -10.00
CA LEU A 373 -3.76 1.60 -9.50
C LEU A 373 -4.12 0.33 -10.28
N ILE A 374 -3.10 -0.31 -10.84
CA ILE A 374 -3.20 -1.49 -11.71
C ILE A 374 -2.57 -2.66 -10.97
N PHE A 375 -3.31 -3.74 -10.81
CA PHE A 375 -2.79 -4.98 -10.24
C PHE A 375 -2.45 -6.02 -11.29
N VAL A 376 -1.34 -6.71 -11.07
CA VAL A 376 -1.02 -7.99 -11.72
C VAL A 376 -1.13 -9.14 -10.70
N PRO A 377 -1.42 -10.37 -11.16
CA PRO A 377 -1.44 -11.56 -10.31
C PRO A 377 -0.15 -11.76 -9.52
N CYS A 378 -0.29 -12.25 -8.29
CA CYS A 378 0.81 -12.84 -7.54
C CYS A 378 0.49 -14.32 -7.29
N VAL A 379 1.46 -15.22 -7.51
CA VAL A 379 1.27 -16.67 -7.39
C VAL A 379 0.81 -17.02 -5.97
N ASP A 380 -0.33 -17.69 -5.88
CA ASP A 380 -1.05 -18.04 -4.64
C ASP A 380 -1.41 -16.84 -3.72
N GLY A 381 -1.23 -15.61 -4.20
CA GLY A 381 -1.40 -14.38 -3.42
C GLY A 381 -0.35 -14.18 -2.33
N ILE A 382 0.84 -14.77 -2.47
CA ILE A 382 1.90 -14.67 -1.47
C ILE A 382 2.63 -13.33 -1.63
N SER A 383 2.57 -12.46 -0.61
CA SER A 383 3.34 -11.21 -0.52
C SER A 383 4.04 -11.10 0.84
N HIS A 384 4.96 -10.13 1.00
CA HIS A 384 5.75 -9.91 2.23
C HIS A 384 6.49 -11.20 2.67
N ASN A 385 6.92 -11.98 1.67
CA ASN A 385 7.48 -13.30 1.86
C ASN A 385 8.46 -13.59 0.73
N LYS A 386 9.61 -14.19 1.06
CA LYS A 386 10.62 -14.61 0.07
C LYS A 386 10.11 -15.52 -1.06
N LYS A 387 8.95 -16.17 -0.88
CA LYS A 387 8.30 -17.00 -1.91
C LYS A 387 7.41 -16.21 -2.88
N GLU A 388 7.26 -14.90 -2.70
CA GLU A 388 6.54 -14.02 -3.63
C GLU A 388 7.07 -14.21 -5.05
N ARG A 389 6.13 -14.43 -5.97
CA ARG A 389 6.43 -14.75 -7.35
C ARG A 389 5.34 -14.18 -8.25
N VAL A 390 5.77 -13.59 -9.34
CA VAL A 390 4.91 -13.16 -10.45
C VAL A 390 5.35 -13.93 -11.69
N GLU A 391 4.43 -14.48 -12.46
CA GLU A 391 4.78 -15.17 -13.70
C GLU A 391 5.27 -14.18 -14.75
N ALA A 392 6.19 -14.62 -15.62
CA ALA A 392 6.72 -13.80 -16.71
C ALA A 392 5.60 -13.21 -17.59
N ARG A 393 4.55 -13.99 -17.88
CA ARG A 393 3.39 -13.53 -18.66
C ARG A 393 2.64 -12.40 -17.96
N ASP A 394 2.54 -12.43 -16.63
CA ASP A 394 1.77 -11.47 -15.85
C ASP A 394 2.54 -10.14 -15.76
N ILE A 395 3.87 -10.21 -15.68
CA ILE A 395 4.77 -9.05 -15.85
C ILE A 395 4.62 -8.45 -17.25
N GLU A 396 4.61 -9.28 -18.31
CA GLU A 396 4.44 -8.81 -19.69
C GLU A 396 3.08 -8.13 -19.91
N ASN A 397 2.00 -8.72 -19.38
CA ASN A 397 0.65 -8.17 -19.43
C ASN A 397 0.58 -6.82 -18.71
N GLY A 398 1.10 -6.75 -17.49
CA GLY A 398 1.17 -5.51 -16.69
C GLY A 398 1.97 -4.41 -17.39
N LEU A 399 3.18 -4.74 -17.87
CA LEU A 399 4.02 -3.80 -18.62
C LEU A 399 3.32 -3.30 -19.88
N SER A 400 2.68 -4.18 -20.64
CA SER A 400 1.95 -3.81 -21.86
C SER A 400 0.79 -2.86 -21.55
N LEU A 401 0.04 -3.12 -20.48
CA LEU A 401 -1.05 -2.25 -20.05
C LEU A 401 -0.57 -0.90 -19.52
N LEU A 402 0.49 -0.90 -18.69
CA LEU A 402 1.08 0.32 -18.15
C LEU A 402 1.62 1.20 -19.29
N TYR A 403 2.31 0.60 -20.26
CA TYR A 403 2.80 1.25 -21.47
C TYR A 403 1.67 1.95 -22.24
N GLU A 404 0.60 1.22 -22.56
CA GLU A 404 -0.55 1.77 -23.27
C GLU A 404 -1.26 2.87 -22.47
N THR A 405 -1.40 2.69 -21.15
CA THR A 405 -2.06 3.66 -20.27
C THR A 405 -1.27 4.95 -20.16
N ILE A 406 0.05 4.88 -19.95
CA ILE A 406 0.91 6.05 -19.92
C ILE A 406 0.89 6.77 -21.26
N LEU A 407 0.99 6.05 -22.38
CA LEU A 407 0.92 6.67 -23.70
C LEU A 407 -0.43 7.35 -23.96
N THR A 408 -1.55 6.70 -23.64
CA THR A 408 -2.89 7.30 -23.75
C THR A 408 -2.97 8.60 -22.95
N LEU A 409 -2.47 8.62 -21.71
CA LEU A 409 -2.52 9.81 -20.86
C LEU A 409 -1.56 10.91 -21.32
N ALA A 410 -0.42 10.53 -21.93
CA ALA A 410 0.61 11.46 -22.36
C ALA A 410 0.32 12.17 -23.69
N GLN A 411 -0.77 11.83 -24.39
CA GLN A 411 -1.28 12.60 -25.52
C GLN A 411 -2.14 13.77 -25.05
N LYS A 412 -2.26 14.82 -25.87
CA LYS A 412 -3.23 15.90 -25.66
C LYS A 412 -4.67 15.38 -25.73
N ASP A 413 -5.55 16.04 -24.99
CA ASP A 413 -6.97 15.66 -24.92
C ASP A 413 -7.71 15.87 -26.26
N GLU A 414 -7.14 16.59 -27.24
CA GLU A 414 -7.69 16.71 -28.59
C GLU A 414 -7.48 15.44 -29.45
N ASP A 415 -6.46 14.63 -29.13
CA ASP A 415 -6.19 13.34 -29.80
C ASP A 415 -6.89 12.16 -29.12
N LEU A 416 -7.37 12.37 -27.89
CA LEU A 416 -8.32 11.50 -27.22
C LEU A 416 -9.74 11.95 -27.61
N ASN A 417 -10.27 11.42 -28.71
CA ASN A 417 -11.70 11.50 -29.04
C ASN A 417 -12.56 10.75 -27.98
N LEU A 418 -12.53 11.25 -26.76
CA LEU A 418 -13.47 10.97 -25.69
C LEU A 418 -14.41 12.18 -25.68
N GLU A 419 -15.38 12.13 -26.60
CA GLU A 419 -16.35 13.20 -26.77
C GLU A 419 -16.98 13.60 -25.44
N LYS A 420 -17.10 14.92 -25.32
CA LYS A 420 -17.92 15.64 -24.35
C LYS A 420 -19.35 15.08 -24.37
N GLU A 421 -19.68 14.22 -23.42
CA GLU A 421 -21.03 14.16 -22.86
C GLU A 421 -20.96 14.64 -21.41
N ALA A 422 -20.69 15.93 -21.27
CA ALA A 422 -21.24 16.72 -20.19
C ALA A 422 -22.49 17.39 -20.75
N ASP A 423 -23.65 16.88 -20.35
CA ASP A 423 -24.94 17.59 -20.14
C ASP A 423 -26.10 16.60 -20.26
N VAL A 424 -26.54 16.02 -19.12
CA VAL A 424 -27.92 16.05 -18.55
C VAL A 424 -27.87 15.57 -17.11
#